data_AF-A0A7Y5RQP5-F1
#
_entry.id   AF-A0A7Y5RQP5-F1
#
_cell.length_a   1.000
_cell.length_b   1.000
_cell.length_c   1.000
_cell.angle_alpha   90.00
_cell.angle_beta   90.00
_cell.angle_gamma   90.00
#
_symmetry.space_group_name_H-M   'P 1'
#
loop_
_entity.id
_entity.type
_entity.pdbx_description
1 polymer ?
#
loop_
_entity_poly.entity_id
_entity_poly.type
_entity_poly.pdbx_seq_one_letter_code
_entity_poly.pdbx_strand_id
1 'polypeptide(L)' 'MSGRLREKKRIVIIAGPNGAGKATFAGEVLLREAGCPVFINADLIARGISPFAADNAAFAAGKIMLYRS' A
#
# COMPACT_ATOMS: atom_id res chain seq x y z
N MET A 1 -2.66 -12.83 34.11
CA MET A 1 -1.75 -12.42 33.02
C MET A 1 -2.45 -12.66 31.70
N SER A 2 -3.09 -11.63 31.14
CA SER A 2 -3.75 -11.75 29.82
C SER A 2 -2.70 -11.48 28.73
N GLY A 3 -2.31 -12.53 28.02
CA GLY A 3 -1.41 -12.41 26.87
C GLY A 3 -2.12 -11.64 25.77
N ARG A 4 -1.59 -10.48 25.38
CA ARG A 4 -2.02 -9.79 24.16
C ARG A 4 -1.85 -10.77 23.00
N LEU A 5 -2.96 -11.28 22.46
CA LEU A 5 -2.98 -11.93 21.16
C LEU A 5 -2.37 -10.93 20.18
N ARG A 6 -1.20 -11.24 19.62
CA ARG A 6 -0.63 -10.44 18.53
C ARG A 6 -1.63 -10.50 17.40
N GLU A 7 -2.25 -9.36 17.10
CA GLU A 7 -3.14 -9.23 15.98
C GLU A 7 -2.40 -9.70 14.70
N LYS A 8 -2.99 -10.66 14.00
CA LYS A 8 -2.34 -11.30 12.85
C LYS A 8 -2.33 -10.29 11.72
N LYS A 9 -1.14 -9.82 11.32
CA LYS A 9 -1.00 -8.90 10.17
C LYS A 9 -1.61 -9.56 8.93
N ARG A 10 -2.51 -8.83 8.26
CA ARG A 10 -3.20 -9.27 7.05
C ARG A 10 -2.67 -8.44 5.88
N ILE A 11 -2.16 -9.11 4.86
CA ILE A 11 -1.72 -8.47 3.62
C ILE A 11 -2.77 -8.78 2.55
N VAL A 12 -3.26 -7.75 1.88
CA VAL A 12 -4.19 -7.87 0.76
C VAL A 12 -3.47 -7.44 -0.51
N ILE A 13 -3.45 -8.30 -1.52
CA ILE A 13 -2.81 -8.03 -2.82
C ILE A 13 -3.90 -7.91 -3.88
N ILE A 14 -3.89 -6.80 -4.62
CA ILE A 14 -4.77 -6.56 -5.77
C ILE A 14 -3.91 -6.64 -7.03
N ALA A 15 -4.16 -7.62 -7.89
CA ALA A 15 -3.40 -7.87 -9.11
C ALA A 15 -4.32 -7.90 -10.35
N GLY A 16 -3.73 -7.76 -11.55
CA GLY A 16 -4.47 -7.64 -12.82
C GLY A 16 -3.70 -6.83 -13.87
N PRO A 17 -4.12 -6.82 -15.14
CA PRO A 17 -3.43 -6.13 -16.23
C PRO A 17 -3.46 -4.59 -16.09
N ASN A 18 -2.60 -3.89 -16.84
CA ASN A 18 -2.61 -2.43 -16.91
C ASN A 18 -3.99 -1.95 -17.40
N GLY A 19 -4.53 -0.89 -16.78
CA GLY A 19 -5.88 -0.39 -17.09
C GLY A 19 -7.03 -1.14 -16.44
N ALA A 20 -6.81 -2.26 -15.73
CA ALA A 20 -7.88 -3.02 -15.06
C ALA A 20 -8.54 -2.33 -13.84
N GLY A 21 -8.20 -1.07 -13.55
CA GLY A 21 -8.81 -0.31 -12.45
C GLY A 21 -8.30 -0.62 -11.05
N LYS A 22 -7.18 -1.35 -10.88
CA LYS A 22 -6.66 -1.77 -9.55
C LYS A 22 -6.45 -0.61 -8.56
N ALA A 23 -5.84 0.47 -9.03
CA ALA A 23 -5.57 1.65 -8.19
C ALA A 23 -6.88 2.34 -7.78
N THR A 24 -7.84 2.44 -8.70
CA THR A 24 -9.19 2.96 -8.44
C THR A 24 -9.92 2.10 -7.41
N PHE A 25 -9.91 0.77 -7.58
CA PHE A 25 -10.53 -0.15 -6.64
C PHE A 25 -9.89 -0.08 -5.24
N ALA A 26 -8.56 0.02 -5.15
CA ALA A 26 -7.86 0.18 -3.88
C ALA A 26 -8.28 1.46 -3.13
N GLY A 27 -8.38 2.57 -3.88
CA GLY A 27 -8.69 3.89 -3.33
C GLY A 27 -10.17 4.08 -2.96
N GLU A 28 -11.09 3.54 -3.76
CA GLU A 28 -12.51 3.81 -3.61
C GLU A 28 -13.26 2.72 -2.85
N VAL A 29 -12.87 1.45 -3.03
CA VAL A 29 -13.60 0.31 -2.45
C VAL A 29 -12.90 -0.20 -1.20
N LEU A 30 -11.60 -0.47 -1.29
CA LEU A 30 -10.85 -1.09 -0.19
C LEU A 30 -10.67 -0.14 1.01
N LEU A 31 -10.46 1.15 0.77
CA LEU A 31 -10.42 2.16 1.83
C LEU A 31 -11.80 2.38 2.48
N ARG A 32 -12.89 2.36 1.69
CA ARG A 32 -14.24 2.68 2.18
C ARG A 32 -14.94 1.50 2.86
N GLU A 33 -14.84 0.31 2.28
CA GLU A 33 -15.64 -0.85 2.70
C GLU A 33 -14.86 -1.83 3.60
N ALA A 34 -13.53 -1.92 3.48
CA ALA A 34 -12.77 -2.96 4.16
C ALA A 34 -12.26 -2.57 5.56
N GLY A 35 -12.61 -1.38 6.06
CA GLY A 35 -12.13 -0.90 7.37
C GLY A 35 -10.60 -0.84 7.45
N CYS A 36 -9.94 -0.49 6.33
CA CYS A 36 -8.49 -0.37 6.24
C CYS A 36 -8.12 1.12 6.39
N PRO A 37 -7.84 1.63 7.62
CA PRO A 37 -7.61 3.05 7.84
C PRO A 37 -6.30 3.54 7.20
N VAL A 38 -5.40 2.62 6.83
CA VAL A 38 -4.07 2.94 6.32
C VAL A 38 -3.86 2.24 4.99
N PHE A 39 -3.86 3.02 3.91
CA PHE A 39 -3.47 2.58 2.58
C PHE A 39 -2.03 3.02 2.31
N ILE A 40 -1.16 2.06 2.01
CA ILE A 40 0.25 2.29 1.69
C ILE A 40 0.48 1.80 0.26
N ASN A 41 0.96 2.69 -0.62
CA ASN A 41 1.22 2.40 -2.03
C ASN A 41 2.64 2.84 -2.38
N ALA A 42 3.45 1.91 -2.90
CA ALA A 42 4.84 2.17 -3.29
C ALA A 42 4.96 3.24 -4.39
N ASP A 43 4.03 3.30 -5.34
CA ASP A 43 4.07 4.28 -6.43
C ASP A 43 3.81 5.69 -5.90
N LEU A 44 2.89 5.83 -4.95
CA LEU A 44 2.62 7.13 -4.30
C LEU A 44 3.82 7.59 -3.46
N ILE A 45 4.47 6.66 -2.76
CA ILE A 45 5.69 6.96 -2.00
C ILE A 45 6.83 7.36 -2.96
N ALA A 46 7.03 6.62 -4.05
CA ALA A 46 8.07 6.91 -5.03
C ALA A 46 7.89 8.30 -5.67
N ARG A 47 6.65 8.68 -6.02
CA ARG A 47 6.32 10.03 -6.50
C ARG A 47 6.55 11.11 -5.45
N GLY A 48 6.34 10.81 -4.16
CA GLY A 48 6.67 11.73 -3.07
C GLY A 48 8.18 11.93 -2.88
N ILE A 49 8.99 10.89 -3.12
CA ILE A 49 10.46 10.97 -3.04
C ILE A 49 11.04 11.67 -4.26
N SER A 50 10.52 11.36 -5.46
CA SER A 50 11.02 11.88 -6.73
C SER A 50 9.85 12.21 -7.67
N PRO A 51 9.29 13.44 -7.59
CA PRO A 51 8.10 13.81 -8.34
C PRO A 51 8.24 13.70 -9.87
N PHE A 52 9.44 13.95 -10.38
CA PHE A 52 9.72 13.95 -11.83
C PHE A 52 10.42 12.67 -12.31
N ALA A 53 10.84 11.78 -11.42
CA ALA A 53 11.53 10.54 -11.76
C ALA A 53 11.25 9.44 -10.72
N ALA A 54 9.98 9.07 -10.58
CA ALA A 54 9.52 8.12 -9.57
C ALA A 54 10.17 6.73 -9.71
N ASP A 55 10.47 6.30 -10.93
CA ASP A 55 11.09 4.99 -11.20
C ASP A 55 12.45 4.85 -10.50
N ASN A 56 13.23 5.94 -10.40
CA ASN A 56 14.51 5.96 -9.70
C ASN A 56 14.35 5.76 -8.17
N ALA A 57 13.14 5.98 -7.64
CA ALA A 57 12.82 5.85 -6.22
C ALA A 57 12.08 4.54 -5.88
N ALA A 58 11.78 3.68 -6.86
CA ALA A 58 10.94 2.48 -6.65
C ALA A 58 11.45 1.56 -5.52
N PHE A 59 12.76 1.31 -5.48
CA PHE A 59 13.36 0.45 -4.44
C PHE A 59 13.30 1.07 -3.05
N ALA A 60 13.58 2.37 -2.93
CA ALA A 60 13.48 3.10 -1.66
C ALA A 60 12.03 3.14 -1.16
N ALA A 61 11.07 3.39 -2.05
CA ALA A 61 9.65 3.39 -1.76
C ALA A 61 9.15 2.03 -1.26
N GLY A 62 9.60 0.93 -1.87
CA GLY A 62 9.31 -0.43 -1.39
C GLY A 62 9.80 -0.68 0.05
N LYS A 63 11.00 -0.22 0.40
CA LYS A 63 11.50 -0.33 1.79
C LYS A 63 10.68 0.48 2.80
N ILE A 64 10.27 1.69 2.43
CA ILE A 64 9.42 2.55 3.28
C ILE A 64 8.05 1.90 3.49
N MET A 65 7.47 1.31 2.43
CA MET A 65 6.20 0.60 2.51
C MET A 65 6.26 -0.55 3.50
N LEU A 66 7.32 -1.36 3.49
CA LEU A 66 7.51 -2.47 4.44
C LEU A 66 7.69 -2.00 5.89
N TYR A 67 8.35 -0.85 6.11
CA TYR A 67 8.55 -0.32 7.47
C TYR A 67 7.25 0.18 8.12
N ARG A 68 6.28 0.62 7.30
CA ARG A 68 4.99 1.17 7.79
C ARG A 68 3.82 0.17 7.79
N SER A 69 4.02 -1.04 7.27
CA SER A 69 3.07 -2.16 7.29
C SER A 69 3.17 -3.04 8.54
#